data_AF-A0A7Y2JC37-F1
#
_entry.id   AF-A0A7Y2JC37-F1
#
_cell.length_a   1.000
_cell.length_b   1.000
_cell.length_c   1.000
_cell.angle_alpha   90.00
_cell.angle_beta   90.00
_cell.angle_gamma   90.00
#
_symmetry.space_group_name_H-M   'P 1'
#
loop_
_entity.id
_entity.type
_entity.pdbx_description
1 polymer ?
#
loop_
_entity_poly.entity_id
_entity_poly.type
_entity_poly.pdbx_seq_one_letter_code
_entity_poly.pdbx_strand_id
1 'polypeptide(L)' 'MKKSFGAKTLVFPTPVWVVGSYDKEGKPNVMSAAWGGVC' A
#
# COMPACT_ATOMS: atom_id res chain seq x y z
N MET A 1 -23.12 -20.91 2.27
CA MET A 1 -23.51 -19.78 3.14
C MET A 1 -22.32 -18.84 3.26
N LYS A 2 -22.49 -17.52 3.03
CA LYS A 2 -21.40 -16.54 3.23
C LYS A 2 -21.31 -16.19 4.71
N LYS A 3 -20.09 -16.04 5.24
CA LYS A 3 -19.83 -15.64 6.64
C LYS A 3 -19.34 -14.20 6.67
N SER A 4 -19.86 -13.41 7.60
CA SER A 4 -19.33 -12.06 7.84
C SER A 4 -17.91 -12.15 8.41
N PHE A 5 -17.01 -11.37 7.85
CA PHE A 5 -15.65 -11.18 8.39
C PHE A 5 -15.55 -9.97 9.32
N GLY A 6 -16.66 -9.23 9.51
CA GLY A 6 -16.65 -7.92 10.17
C GLY A 6 -16.01 -6.83 9.30
N ALA A 7 -15.81 -5.64 9.89
CA ALA A 7 -15.12 -4.55 9.22
C ALA A 7 -13.60 -4.81 9.22
N LYS A 8 -13.11 -5.40 8.12
CA LYS A 8 -11.68 -5.65 7.88
C LYS A 8 -11.29 -5.07 6.53
N THR A 9 -10.06 -4.61 6.41
CA THR A 9 -9.50 -4.08 5.15
C THR A 9 -9.02 -5.22 4.24
N LEU A 10 -9.92 -6.14 3.92
CA LEU A 10 -9.63 -7.30 3.07
C LEU A 10 -10.05 -6.99 1.64
N VAL A 11 -9.07 -6.87 0.75
CA VAL A 11 -9.27 -6.77 -0.70
C VAL A 11 -8.17 -7.60 -1.36
N PHE A 12 -8.49 -8.25 -2.49
CA PHE A 12 -7.55 -9.11 -3.20
C PHE A 12 -7.69 -8.91 -4.72
N PRO A 13 -6.57 -8.76 -5.47
CA PRO A 13 -5.21 -8.55 -4.97
C PRO A 13 -5.01 -7.14 -4.41
N THR A 14 -4.10 -6.97 -3.45
CA THR A 14 -3.49 -5.65 -3.16
C THR A 14 -2.21 -5.52 -3.97
N PRO A 15 -1.93 -4.35 -4.55
CA PRO A 15 -0.63 -4.12 -5.18
C PRO A 15 0.48 -4.06 -4.12
N VAL A 16 1.72 -4.22 -4.56
CA VAL A 16 2.91 -3.95 -3.74
C VAL A 16 3.69 -2.85 -4.45
N TRP A 17 3.36 -1.60 -4.18
CA TRP A 17 4.10 -0.45 -4.71
C TRP A 17 5.38 -0.25 -3.91
N VAL A 18 6.48 0.05 -4.57
CA VAL A 18 7.71 0.55 -3.92
C VAL A 18 7.79 2.04 -4.20
N VAL A 19 7.55 2.86 -3.17
CA VAL A 19 7.59 4.33 -3.29
C VAL A 19 8.95 4.81 -2.83
N GLY A 20 9.69 5.44 -3.74
CA GLY A 20 10.97 6.08 -3.46
C GLY A 20 10.82 7.59 -3.25
N SER A 21 11.65 8.15 -2.38
CA SER A 21 11.75 9.59 -2.13
C SER A 21 13.17 9.99 -1.77
N TYR A 22 13.46 11.28 -1.88
CA TYR A 22 14.68 11.90 -1.35
C TYR A 22 14.30 12.97 -0.34
N ASP A 23 15.06 13.09 0.75
CA ASP A 23 14.89 14.18 1.71
C ASP A 23 15.59 15.47 1.26
N LYS A 24 15.61 16.48 2.14
CA LYS A 24 16.22 17.80 1.87
C LYS A 24 17.73 17.75 1.65
N GLU A 25 18.40 16.73 2.20
CA GLU A 25 19.84 16.52 2.05
C GLU A 25 20.16 15.61 0.85
N GLY A 26 19.12 15.19 0.10
CA GLY A 26 19.25 14.28 -1.03
C GLY A 26 19.42 12.82 -0.60
N LYS A 27 19.13 12.46 0.65
CA LYS A 27 19.24 11.09 1.12
C LYS A 27 18.05 10.25 0.62
N PRO A 28 18.29 9.09 -0.02
CA PRO A 28 17.23 8.22 -0.52
C PRO A 28 16.50 7.49 0.61
N ASN A 29 15.19 7.28 0.42
CA ASN A 29 14.37 6.39 1.24
C ASN A 29 13.33 5.64 0.38
N VAL A 30 12.93 4.45 0.82
CA VAL A 30 11.92 3.62 0.15
C VAL A 30 10.90 3.07 1.15
N MET A 31 9.65 2.89 0.71
CA MET A 31 8.60 2.18 1.45
C MET A 31 7.83 1.22 0.54
N SER A 32 7.25 0.16 1.12
CA SER A 32 6.22 -0.65 0.47
C SER A 32 4.82 -0.11 0.80
N ALA A 33 3.95 0.00 -0.21
CA ALA A 33 2.58 0.50 -0.04
C ALA A 33 1.55 -0.42 -0.71
N ALA A 34 0.58 -0.88 0.09
CA ALA A 34 -0.56 -1.68 -0.37
C ALA A 34 -1.80 -0.85 -0.72
N TRP A 35 -1.90 0.37 -0.17
CA TRP A 35 -2.99 1.31 -0.41
C TRP A 35 -2.61 2.34 -1.49
N GLY A 36 -2.42 1.86 -2.72
CA GLY A 36 -2.14 2.70 -3.89
C GLY A 36 -2.94 2.22 -5.10
N GLY A 37 -3.25 3.11 -6.03
CA GLY A 37 -4.03 2.81 -7.23
C GLY A 37 -3.90 3.90 -8.29
N VAL A 38 -4.35 3.59 -9.50
CA VAL A 38 -4.47 4.55 -10.61
C VAL A 38 -5.90 5.10 -10.61
N CYS A 39 -6.09 6.42 -10.75
CA CYS A 39 -7.41 7.05 -10.87
C CYS A 39 -7.71 7.46 -12.32
#